data_AF-A0A9D2G1V4-F1
#
_entry.id   AF-A0A9D2G1V4-F1
#
_cell.length_a   1.000
_cell.length_b   1.000
_cell.length_c   1.000
_cell.angle_alpha   90.00
_cell.angle_beta   90.00
_cell.angle_gamma   90.00
#
_symmetry.space_group_name_H-M   'P 1'
#
loop_
_entity.id
_entity.type
_entity.pdbx_description
1 polymer ?
#
loop_
_entity_poly.entity_id
_entity_poly.type
_entity_poly.pdbx_seq_one_letter_code
_entity_poly.pdbx_strand_id
1 'polypeptide(L)'
;MRDFKVEALTNNLYDLMFTFVNFITVLIEIWGVLVIVIALGKEIYTTIFKFNFNYLSINKDNSLNASLASALEVLLAAEILKTITITDYTNLIIIAALIILRIAITLLLVWGTATKNGGH
;
A
#
# COMPACT_ATOMS: atom_id res chain seq x y z
N MET A 1 -42.91 -18.27 2.96
CA MET A 1 -42.86 -16.95 2.25
C MET A 1 -41.98 -15.92 2.96
N ARG A 2 -42.09 -15.75 4.29
CA ARG A 2 -41.19 -14.85 5.03
C ARG A 2 -39.71 -15.25 4.93
N ASP A 3 -39.42 -16.54 5.02
CA ASP A 3 -38.04 -17.05 5.01
C ASP A 3 -37.37 -16.83 3.64
N PHE A 4 -38.09 -17.11 2.55
CA PHE A 4 -37.66 -16.82 1.18
C PHE A 4 -37.31 -15.33 0.94
N LYS A 5 -38.07 -14.40 1.54
CA LYS A 5 -37.82 -12.96 1.41
C LYS A 5 -36.61 -12.51 2.23
N VAL A 6 -36.35 -13.16 3.38
CA VAL A 6 -35.18 -12.89 4.24
C VAL A 6 -33.90 -13.43 3.58
N GLU A 7 -33.94 -14.62 3.01
CA GLU A 7 -32.81 -15.20 2.26
C GLU A 7 -32.46 -14.33 1.04
N ALA A 8 -33.46 -13.92 0.25
CA ALA A 8 -33.24 -13.03 -0.90
C ALA A 8 -32.67 -11.66 -0.50
N LEU A 9 -33.14 -11.08 0.60
CA LEU A 9 -32.61 -9.82 1.11
C LEU A 9 -31.15 -9.98 1.55
N THR A 10 -30.86 -11.08 2.25
CA THR A 10 -29.54 -11.39 2.80
C THR A 10 -28.52 -11.57 1.67
N ASN A 11 -28.87 -12.33 0.63
CA ASN A 11 -28.00 -12.55 -0.54
C ASN A 11 -27.72 -11.24 -1.29
N ASN A 12 -28.74 -10.42 -1.55
CA ASN A 12 -28.55 -9.12 -2.18
C ASN A 12 -27.65 -8.18 -1.36
N LEU A 13 -27.74 -8.25 -0.03
CA LEU A 13 -26.86 -7.49 0.86
C LEU A 13 -25.41 -7.98 0.79
N TYR A 14 -25.18 -9.29 0.77
CA TYR A 14 -23.84 -9.87 0.60
C TYR A 14 -23.21 -9.48 -0.73
N ASP A 15 -23.96 -9.56 -1.84
CA ASP A 15 -23.47 -9.20 -3.17
C ASP A 15 -23.15 -7.71 -3.28
N LEU A 16 -23.98 -6.85 -2.67
CA LEU A 16 -23.73 -5.41 -2.58
C LEU A 16 -22.47 -5.12 -1.77
N MET A 17 -22.31 -5.75 -0.60
CA MET A 17 -21.11 -5.63 0.24
C MET A 17 -19.86 -6.05 -0.55
N PHE A 18 -19.89 -7.22 -1.19
CA PHE A 18 -18.77 -7.75 -1.95
C PHE A 18 -18.37 -6.80 -3.10
N THR A 19 -19.35 -6.32 -3.86
CA THR A 19 -19.12 -5.38 -4.96
C THR A 19 -18.55 -4.05 -4.46
N PHE A 20 -19.11 -3.51 -3.37
CA PHE A 20 -18.67 -2.24 -2.81
C PHE A 20 -17.25 -2.31 -2.27
N VAL A 21 -16.93 -3.33 -1.48
CA VAL A 21 -15.60 -3.54 -0.88
C VAL A 21 -14.55 -3.72 -1.97
N ASN A 22 -14.83 -4.53 -3.00
CA ASN A 22 -13.92 -4.70 -4.13
C ASN A 22 -13.72 -3.40 -4.92
N PHE A 23 -14.79 -2.64 -5.15
CA PHE A 23 -14.68 -1.36 -5.85
C PHE A 23 -13.76 -0.38 -5.10
N ILE A 24 -13.97 -0.21 -3.79
CA ILE A 24 -13.13 0.67 -2.97
C ILE A 24 -11.69 0.16 -2.90
N THR A 25 -11.49 -1.17 -2.82
CA THR A 25 -10.16 -1.79 -2.84
C THR A 25 -9.37 -1.33 -4.06
N VAL A 26 -9.94 -1.50 -5.25
CA VAL A 26 -9.27 -1.15 -6.51
C VAL A 26 -8.95 0.35 -6.58
N LEU A 27 -9.85 1.21 -6.10
CA LEU A 27 -9.60 2.65 -6.05
C LEU A 27 -8.41 3.01 -5.15
N ILE A 28 -8.31 2.38 -3.96
CA ILE A 28 -7.20 2.58 -3.03
C ILE A 28 -5.89 2.07 -3.65
N GLU A 29 -5.92 0.92 -4.34
CA GLU A 29 -4.73 0.38 -5.03
C GLU A 29 -4.22 1.32 -6.10
N ILE A 30 -5.11 1.82 -6.96
CA ILE A 30 -4.76 2.79 -8.01
C ILE A 30 -4.11 4.01 -7.38
N TRP A 31 -4.69 4.54 -6.30
CA TRP A 31 -4.13 5.69 -5.60
C TRP A 31 -2.73 5.41 -5.04
N GLY A 32 -2.54 4.27 -4.36
CA GLY A 32 -1.24 3.87 -3.81
C GLY A 32 -0.18 3.71 -4.90
N VAL A 33 -0.52 3.08 -6.03
CA VAL A 33 0.38 2.92 -7.17
C VAL A 33 0.73 4.29 -7.79
N LEU A 34 -0.23 5.20 -7.93
CA LEU A 34 0.02 6.54 -8.46
C LEU A 34 1.05 7.31 -7.62
N VAL A 35 0.94 7.25 -6.28
CA VAL A 35 1.91 7.91 -5.38
C VAL A 35 3.32 7.34 -5.60
N ILE A 36 3.46 6.01 -5.72
CA ILE A 36 4.75 5.37 -6.02
C ILE A 36 5.31 5.86 -7.35
N VAL A 37 4.50 5.87 -8.41
CA VAL A 37 4.92 6.27 -9.76
C VAL A 37 5.41 7.72 -9.77
N ILE A 38 4.69 8.63 -9.12
CA ILE A 38 5.07 10.05 -9.04
C ILE A 38 6.37 10.23 -8.24
N ALA A 39 6.49 9.55 -7.09
CA ALA A 39 7.68 9.63 -6.24
C ALA A 39 8.94 9.12 -6.97
N LEU A 40 8.85 7.96 -7.63
CA LEU A 40 9.94 7.39 -8.41
C LEU A 40 10.26 8.23 -9.65
N GLY A 41 9.24 8.74 -10.35
CA GLY A 41 9.43 9.61 -11.52
C GLY A 41 10.22 10.88 -11.18
N LYS A 42 9.93 11.50 -10.03
CA LYS A 42 10.67 12.67 -9.53
C LYS A 42 12.14 12.34 -9.24
N GLU A 43 12.41 11.18 -8.64
CA GLU A 43 13.77 10.76 -8.30
C GLU A 43 14.59 10.42 -9.55
N ILE A 44 13.99 9.72 -10.51
CA ILE A 44 14.60 9.39 -11.79
C ILE A 44 14.92 10.66 -12.57
N TYR A 45 13.97 11.61 -12.66
CA TYR A 45 14.19 12.89 -13.33
C TYR A 45 15.35 13.66 -12.69
N THR A 46 15.39 13.73 -11.36
CA THR A 46 16.45 14.43 -10.62
C THR A 46 17.81 13.76 -10.85
N THR A 47 17.88 12.43 -10.80
CA THR A 47 19.13 11.67 -10.99
C THR A 47 19.71 11.85 -12.39
N ILE A 48 18.87 11.74 -13.42
CA ILE A 48 19.32 11.80 -14.81
C ILE A 48 19.66 13.23 -15.22
N PHE A 49 18.77 14.19 -14.99
CA PHE A 49 18.92 15.54 -15.52
C PHE A 49 19.76 16.46 -14.63
N LYS A 50 19.80 16.24 -13.31
CA LYS A 50 20.50 17.13 -12.37
C LYS A 50 21.89 16.63 -11.98
N PHE A 51 22.08 15.32 -11.91
CA PHE A 51 23.32 14.72 -11.40
C PHE A 51 24.10 13.90 -12.44
N ASN A 52 23.62 13.80 -13.68
CA ASN A 52 24.30 13.13 -14.80
C ASN A 52 24.84 11.72 -14.43
N PHE A 53 23.98 10.91 -13.79
CA PHE A 53 24.28 9.57 -13.26
C PHE A 53 25.25 9.49 -12.07
N ASN A 54 25.64 10.61 -11.44
CA ASN A 54 26.46 10.58 -10.24
C ASN A 54 25.62 10.28 -8.99
N TYR A 55 25.39 8.99 -8.71
CA TYR A 55 24.62 8.53 -7.54
C TYR A 55 25.26 8.87 -6.19
N LEU A 56 26.58 9.12 -6.13
CA LEU A 56 27.29 9.42 -4.88
C LEU A 56 27.04 10.85 -4.35
N SER A 57 26.63 11.79 -5.20
CA SER A 57 26.33 13.17 -4.80
C SER A 57 24.84 13.44 -4.59
N ILE A 58 24.00 12.42 -4.80
CA ILE A 58 22.59 12.47 -4.42
C ILE A 58 22.57 12.42 -2.89
N ASN A 59 22.43 13.58 -2.27
CA ASN A 59 21.97 13.67 -0.89
C ASN A 59 20.66 12.89 -0.83
N LYS A 60 20.70 11.70 -0.21
CA LYS A 60 19.57 10.78 -0.10
C LYS A 60 18.44 11.53 0.59
N ASP A 61 17.55 12.10 -0.22
CA ASP A 61 16.48 12.97 0.23
C ASP A 61 15.47 12.10 0.97
N ASN A 62 15.22 12.43 2.23
CA ASN A 62 14.27 11.70 3.05
C ASN A 62 12.84 11.80 2.47
N SER A 63 12.60 12.74 1.54
CA SER A 63 11.31 12.90 0.86
C SER A 63 10.90 11.66 0.06
N LEU A 64 11.84 10.97 -0.62
CA LEU A 64 11.52 9.74 -1.36
C LEU A 64 11.10 8.61 -0.40
N ASN A 65 11.86 8.40 0.66
CA ASN A 65 11.57 7.37 1.66
C ASN A 65 10.20 7.62 2.33
N ALA A 66 9.88 8.88 2.62
CA ALA A 66 8.59 9.27 3.19
C ALA A 66 7.43 9.05 2.22
N SER A 67 7.57 9.44 0.94
CA SER A 67 6.55 9.20 -0.08
C SER A 67 6.34 7.71 -0.36
N LEU A 68 7.41 6.92 -0.39
CA LEU A 68 7.32 5.46 -0.54
C LEU A 68 6.65 4.80 0.68
N ALA A 69 7.01 5.21 1.91
CA ALA A 69 6.37 4.70 3.12
C ALA A 69 4.86 5.01 3.14
N SER A 70 4.48 6.24 2.80
CA SER A 70 3.07 6.64 2.73
C SER A 70 2.29 5.87 1.67
N ALA A 71 2.86 5.66 0.48
CA ALA A 71 2.22 4.87 -0.57
C ALA A 71 2.07 3.40 -0.18
N LEU A 72 3.06 2.87 0.55
CA LEU A 72 2.96 1.54 1.10
C LEU A 72 1.78 1.45 2.07
N GLU A 73 1.65 2.33 3.06
CA GLU A 73 0.53 2.30 4.02
C GLU A 73 -0.85 2.29 3.33
N VAL A 74 -1.04 3.09 2.28
CA VAL A 74 -2.28 3.09 1.47
C VAL A 74 -2.54 1.72 0.83
N LEU A 75 -1.53 1.12 0.21
CA LEU A 75 -1.64 -0.22 -0.36
C LEU A 75 -1.89 -1.30 0.72
N LEU A 76 -1.49 -1.04 1.98
CA LEU A 76 -1.79 -1.94 3.10
C LEU A 76 -3.28 -1.94 3.39
N ALA A 77 -3.87 -0.74 3.42
CA ALA A 77 -5.29 -0.58 3.65
C ALA A 77 -6.12 -1.32 2.58
N ALA A 78 -5.69 -1.29 1.32
CA ALA A 78 -6.31 -2.08 0.25
C ALA A 78 -6.14 -3.60 0.46
N GLU A 79 -4.97 -4.05 0.88
CA GLU A 79 -4.71 -5.46 1.19
C GLU A 79 -5.58 -5.96 2.35
N ILE A 80 -5.73 -5.18 3.42
CA ILE A 80 -6.65 -5.50 4.52
C ILE A 80 -8.09 -5.56 4.01
N LEU A 81 -8.50 -4.62 3.16
CA LEU A 81 -9.86 -4.60 2.62
C LEU A 81 -10.20 -5.87 1.83
N LYS A 82 -9.23 -6.42 1.07
CA LYS A 82 -9.37 -7.71 0.37
C LYS A 82 -9.58 -8.91 1.29
N THR A 83 -9.10 -8.86 2.54
CA THR A 83 -9.32 -9.96 3.50
C THR A 83 -10.78 -10.13 3.87
N ILE A 84 -11.61 -9.08 3.72
CA ILE A 84 -13.05 -9.14 3.98
C ILE A 84 -13.77 -9.98 2.92
N THR A 85 -13.29 -9.95 1.67
CA THR A 85 -13.92 -10.64 0.52
C THR A 85 -13.27 -11.97 0.16
N ILE A 86 -12.06 -12.24 0.67
CA ILE A 86 -11.32 -13.47 0.39
C ILE A 86 -11.86 -14.64 1.22
N THR A 87 -12.15 -15.73 0.54
CA THR A 87 -12.56 -17.02 1.14
C THR A 87 -11.49 -18.11 0.99
N ASP A 88 -10.42 -17.85 0.25
CA ASP A 88 -9.32 -18.79 0.01
C ASP A 88 -8.16 -18.59 1.01
N TYR A 89 -7.86 -19.65 1.77
CA TYR A 89 -6.79 -19.68 2.77
C TYR A 89 -5.40 -19.41 2.19
N THR A 90 -5.12 -19.80 0.94
CA THR A 90 -3.82 -19.54 0.31
C THR A 90 -3.60 -18.05 0.08
N ASN A 91 -4.64 -17.36 -0.43
CA ASN A 91 -4.58 -15.91 -0.63
C ASN A 91 -4.49 -15.15 0.68
N LEU A 92 -5.15 -15.62 1.74
CA LEU A 92 -5.02 -15.05 3.09
C LEU A 92 -3.59 -15.12 3.61
N ILE A 93 -2.89 -16.25 3.44
CA ILE A 93 -1.51 -16.44 3.90
C ILE A 93 -0.56 -15.47 3.19
N ILE A 94 -0.71 -15.30 1.87
CA ILE A 94 0.13 -14.39 1.09
C ILE A 94 -0.04 -12.95 1.57
N ILE A 95 -1.29 -12.50 1.78
CA ILE A 95 -1.58 -11.15 2.28
C ILE A 95 -1.05 -10.97 3.71
N ALA A 96 -1.22 -11.96 4.57
CA ALA A 96 -0.67 -11.92 5.93
C ALA A 96 0.86 -11.79 5.93
N ALA A 97 1.56 -12.52 5.04
CA ALA A 97 3.01 -12.40 4.88
C ALA A 97 3.44 -11.01 4.37
N LEU A 98 2.68 -10.43 3.42
CA LEU A 98 2.90 -9.06 2.93
C LEU A 98 2.76 -8.01 4.04
N ILE A 99 1.75 -8.16 4.91
CA ILE A 99 1.56 -7.26 6.05
C ILE A 99 2.75 -7.34 7.02
N ILE A 100 3.23 -8.54 7.34
CA ILE A 100 4.42 -8.74 8.20
C ILE A 100 5.66 -8.09 7.58
N LEU A 101 5.88 -8.32 6.29
CA LEU A 101 6.99 -7.72 5.55
C LEU A 101 6.92 -6.18 5.60
N ARG A 102 5.71 -5.61 5.52
CA ARG A 102 5.52 -4.16 5.67
C ARG A 102 5.94 -3.65 7.02
N ILE A 103 5.50 -4.29 8.09
CA ILE A 103 5.84 -3.89 9.46
C ILE A 103 7.37 -3.88 9.60
N ALA A 104 8.06 -4.90 9.08
CA ALA A 104 9.51 -4.95 9.07
C ALA A 104 10.14 -3.77 8.30
N ILE A 105 9.67 -3.47 7.08
CA ILE A 105 10.21 -2.37 6.26
C ILE A 105 9.95 -1.00 6.91
N THR A 106 8.75 -0.76 7.42
CA THR A 106 8.41 0.51 8.09
C THR A 106 9.27 0.73 9.32
N LEU A 107 9.50 -0.31 10.12
CA LEU A 107 10.41 -0.24 11.27
C LEU A 107 11.86 0.05 10.84
N LEU A 108 12.34 -0.57 9.76
CA LEU A 108 13.66 -0.30 9.20
C LEU A 108 13.81 1.15 8.72
N LEU A 109 12.76 1.73 8.12
CA LEU A 109 12.76 3.12 7.65
C LEU A 109 12.80 4.11 8.83
N VAL A 110 11.97 3.90 9.86
CA VAL A 110 11.96 4.74 11.08
C VAL A 110 13.29 4.63 11.83
N TRP A 111 13.87 3.44 11.91
CA TRP A 111 15.19 3.28 12.51
C TRP A 111 16.29 3.97 11.69
N GLY A 112 16.24 3.85 10.36
CA GLY A 112 17.19 4.51 9.45
C GLY A 112 17.17 6.04 9.55
N THR A 113 16.02 6.66 9.78
CA THR A 113 15.95 8.11 10.01
C THR A 113 16.41 8.53 11.40
N ALA A 114 16.14 7.71 12.44
CA ALA A 114 16.59 7.99 13.82
C ALA A 114 18.12 8.00 13.95
N THR A 115 18.83 7.08 13.29
CA THR A 115 20.31 7.02 13.32
C THR A 115 20.98 8.23 12.67
N LYS A 116 20.34 8.83 11.66
CA LYS A 116 20.86 10.00 10.92
C LYS A 116 20.82 11.30 11.74
N ASN A 117 20.03 11.35 12.81
CA ASN A 117 19.84 12.53 13.66
C ASN A 117 20.74 12.54 14.92
N GLY A 118 21.57 11.50 15.12
CA GLY A 118 22.49 11.35 16.25
C GLY A 118 23.95 11.73 15.95
N GLY A 119 24.22 12.35 14.79
CA GLY A 119 25.54 12.84 14.40
C GLY A 119 25.67 14.34 14.58
N HIS A 120 25.78 14.78 15.83
CA HIS A 120 26.43 16.04 16.21
C HIS A 120 27.71 15.72 16.97
#